data_AF-A0A2E8TQ09-F1
#
_entry.id   AF-A0A2E8TQ09-F1
#
_cell.length_a   1.000
_cell.length_b   1.000
_cell.length_c   1.000
_cell.angle_alpha   90.00
_cell.angle_beta   90.00
_cell.angle_gamma   90.00
#
_symmetry.space_group_name_H-M   'P 1'
#
loop_
_entity.id
_entity.type
_entity.pdbx_description
1 polymer ?
#
loop_
_entity_poly.entity_id
_entity_poly.type
_entity_poly.pdbx_seq_one_letter_code
_entity_poly.pdbx_strand_id
1 'polypeptide(L)' 'MGVGRALLFGCIGAIPGVVLALIGWVISGSPEEWGSELFLACYLPFFGCVAAGIAIGFRGEGSGAEG' A
#
# COMPACT_ATOMS: atom_id res chain seq x y z
N MET A 1 -19.93 -3.81 8.18
CA MET A 1 -18.71 -3.09 7.78
C MET A 1 -17.48 -3.78 8.33
N GLY A 2 -16.95 -4.72 7.55
CA GLY A 2 -15.90 -5.64 7.94
C GLY A 2 -14.52 -5.00 8.08
N VAL A 3 -14.27 -4.34 9.22
CA VAL A 3 -12.92 -3.85 9.60
C VAL A 3 -11.88 -4.97 9.48
N GLY A 4 -12.24 -6.21 9.81
CA GLY A 4 -11.38 -7.39 9.62
C GLY A 4 -10.99 -7.66 8.16
N ARG A 5 -11.92 -7.49 7.21
CA ARG A 5 -11.62 -7.60 5.76
C ARG A 5 -10.72 -6.45 5.31
N ALA A 6 -11.01 -5.22 5.73
CA ALA A 6 -10.18 -4.07 5.39
C ALA A 6 -8.74 -4.21 5.89
N LEU A 7 -8.55 -4.72 7.12
CA LEU A 7 -7.23 -5.06 7.66
C LEU A 7 -6.55 -6.16 6.84
N LEU A 8 -7.26 -7.25 6.52
CA LEU A 8 -6.71 -8.34 5.71
C LEU A 8 -6.20 -7.85 4.35
N PHE A 9 -7.04 -7.13 3.60
CA PHE A 9 -6.65 -6.62 2.29
C PHE A 9 -5.58 -5.53 2.38
N GLY A 10 -5.58 -4.72 3.45
CA GLY A 10 -4.50 -3.77 3.74
C GLY A 10 -3.15 -4.46 3.97
N CYS A 11 -3.13 -5.53 4.76
CA CYS A 11 -1.93 -6.35 4.99
C CYS A 11 -1.44 -7.03 3.70
N ILE A 12 -2.35 -7.55 2.88
CA ILE A 12 -1.99 -8.11 1.56
C ILE A 12 -1.45 -7.00 0.64
N GLY A 13 -2.05 -5.81 0.68
CA GLY A 13 -1.59 -4.63 -0.05
C GLY A 13 -0.21 -4.13 0.35
N ALA A 14 0.24 -4.42 1.58
CA ALA A 14 1.60 -4.11 2.00
C ALA A 14 2.66 -4.87 1.18
N ILE A 15 2.35 -6.08 0.70
CA ILE A 15 3.29 -6.92 -0.07
C ILE A 15 3.76 -6.22 -1.36
N PRO A 16 2.88 -5.81 -2.29
CA PRO A 16 3.30 -5.02 -3.44
C PRO A 16 3.84 -3.64 -3.03
N GLY A 17 3.36 -3.06 -1.92
CA GLY A 17 3.86 -1.80 -1.38
C GLY A 17 5.36 -1.84 -1.02
N VAL A 18 5.83 -2.92 -0.39
CA VAL A 18 7.26 -3.13 -0.09
C VAL A 18 8.08 -3.23 -1.37
N VAL A 19 7.59 -3.99 -2.35
CA VAL A 19 8.30 -4.14 -3.64
C VAL A 19 8.44 -2.80 -4.35
N LEU A 20 7.38 -1.99 -4.39
CA LEU A 20 7.43 -0.67 -5.00
C LEU A 20 8.31 0.32 -4.22
N ALA A 21 8.32 0.25 -2.88
CA ALA A 21 9.22 1.06 -2.07
C ALA A 21 10.69 0.71 -2.33
N LEU A 22 11.02 -0.58 -2.50
CA LEU A 22 12.36 -1.02 -2.87
C LEU A 22 12.75 -0.53 -4.27
N ILE A 23 11.83 -0.56 -5.23
CA ILE A 23 12.06 0.01 -6.57
C ILE A 23 12.31 1.52 -6.45
N GLY A 24 11.52 2.24 -5.65
CA GLY A 24 11.73 3.66 -5.37
C GLY A 24 13.12 3.94 -4.80
N TRP A 25 13.56 3.14 -3.83
CA TRP A 25 14.90 3.24 -3.24
C TRP A 25 16.02 3.00 -4.26
N VAL A 26 15.89 1.98 -5.11
CA VAL A 26 16.86 1.69 -6.18
C VAL A 26 16.93 2.83 -7.20
N ILE A 27 15.79 3.39 -7.60
CA ILE A 27 15.72 4.53 -8.54
C ILE A 27 16.34 5.79 -7.92
N SER A 28 16.18 6.00 -6.61
CA SER A 28 16.82 7.10 -5.87
C SER A 28 18.34 6.94 -5.69
N GLY A 29 18.96 5.91 -6.26
CA GLY A 29 20.40 5.69 -6.22
C GLY A 29 20.88 4.92 -4.98
N SER A 30 19.96 4.24 -4.28
CA SER A 30 20.27 3.41 -3.10
C SER A 30 21.15 4.11 -2.05
N PRO A 31 20.81 5.34 -1.60
CA PRO A 31 21.64 6.07 -0.66
C PRO A 31 21.69 5.38 0.69
N GLU A 32 22.84 5.49 1.34
CA GLU A 32 23.14 4.91 2.64
C GLU A 32 22.43 5.70 3.76
N GLU A 33 22.40 7.03 3.66
CA GLU A 33 21.62 7.89 4.55
C GLU A 33 20.18 8.07 4.09
N TRP A 34 19.26 8.06 5.06
CA TRP A 34 17.85 8.31 4.81
C TRP A 34 17.56 9.81 4.63
N GLY A 35 17.43 10.25 3.37
CA GLY A 35 17.08 11.63 3.02
C GLY A 35 15.57 11.89 2.86
N SER A 36 15.18 13.16 2.76
CA SER A 36 13.79 13.58 2.54
C SER A 36 13.19 13.04 1.24
N GLU A 37 14.02 12.82 0.21
CA GLU A 37 13.61 12.29 -1.09
C GLU A 37 13.15 10.82 -1.00
N LEU A 38 13.80 10.02 -0.13
CA LEU A 38 13.39 8.64 0.16
C LEU A 38 12.04 8.58 0.87
N PHE A 39 11.67 9.64 1.59
CA PHE A 39 10.36 9.70 2.23
C PHE A 39 9.25 9.59 1.19
N LEU A 40 9.31 10.40 0.13
CA LEU A 40 8.35 10.32 -0.97
C LEU A 40 8.52 9.05 -1.79
N ALA A 41 9.75 8.67 -2.14
CA ALA A 41 10.01 7.53 -3.01
C ALA A 41 9.61 6.18 -2.38
N CYS A 42 9.69 6.04 -1.05
CA CYS A 42 9.43 4.77 -0.36
C CYS A 42 8.10 4.74 0.40
N TYR A 43 7.72 5.82 1.11
CA TYR A 43 6.49 5.80 1.91
C TYR A 43 5.25 5.91 1.03
N LEU A 44 5.28 6.76 0.01
CA LEU A 44 4.12 6.97 -0.85
C LEU A 44 3.65 5.68 -1.57
N PRO A 45 4.53 4.89 -2.21
CA PRO A 45 4.10 3.62 -2.78
C PRO A 45 3.68 2.59 -1.73
N PHE A 46 4.41 2.48 -0.60
CA PHE A 46 4.07 1.53 0.45
C PHE A 46 2.69 1.80 1.05
N PHE A 47 2.47 3.02 1.56
CA PHE A 47 1.21 3.40 2.16
C PHE A 47 0.09 3.55 1.13
N GLY A 48 0.41 3.89 -0.12
CA GLY A 48 -0.54 3.90 -1.22
C GLY A 48 -1.13 2.52 -1.48
N CYS A 49 -0.31 1.48 -1.52
CA CYS A 49 -0.79 0.10 -1.70
C CYS A 49 -1.58 -0.42 -0.48
N VAL A 50 -1.15 -0.07 0.74
CA VAL A 50 -1.91 -0.40 1.96
C VAL A 50 -3.28 0.27 1.95
N ALA A 51 -3.34 1.57 1.65
CA ALA A 51 -4.58 2.32 1.57
C ALA A 51 -5.50 1.79 0.46
N ALA A 52 -4.95 1.41 -0.70
CA ALA A 52 -5.71 0.76 -1.76
C ALA A 52 -6.29 -0.58 -1.32
N GLY A 53 -5.51 -1.42 -0.63
CA GLY A 53 -5.97 -2.67 -0.05
C GLY A 53 -7.11 -2.47 0.95
N ILE A 54 -6.97 -1.50 1.86
CA ILE A 54 -8.02 -1.12 2.81
C ILE A 54 -9.29 -0.67 2.07
N ALA A 55 -9.16 0.19 1.05
CA ALA A 55 -10.27 0.67 0.25
C ALA A 55 -10.99 -0.45 -0.50
N ILE A 56 -10.27 -1.43 -1.05
CA ILE A 56 -10.84 -2.64 -1.67
C ILE A 56 -11.58 -3.48 -0.63
N GLY A 57 -10.99 -3.67 0.55
CA GLY A 57 -11.59 -4.41 1.65
C GLY A 57 -12.91 -3.80 2.12
N PHE A 58 -13.03 -2.47 2.10
CA PHE A 58 -14.28 -1.74 2.36
C PHE A 58 -15.27 -1.75 1.17
N ARG A 59 -14.78 -1.68 -0.07
CA ARG A 59 -15.63 -1.69 -1.29
C ARG A 59 -16.31 -3.02 -1.57
N GLY A 60 -15.83 -4.13 -1.00
CA GLY A 60 -16.45 -5.44 -1.13
C GLY A 60 -17.86 -5.58 -0.53
N GLU A 61 -18.37 -4.57 0.19
CA GLU A 61 -19.77 -4.48 0.65
C GLU A 61 -20.71 -3.76 -0.35
N GLY A 62 -20.19 -3.06 -1.38
CA GLY A 62 -20.99 -2.29 -2.34
C GLY A 62 -21.36 -3.01 -3.64
N SER A 63 -20.85 -4.22 -3.87
CA SER A 63 -21.10 -5.05 -5.06
C SER A 63 -21.50 -6.47 -4.62
N GLY A 64 -22.47 -6.52 -3.71
CA GLY A 64 -23.13 -7.74 -3.23
C GLY A 64 -24.64 -7.54 -3.01
N ALA A 65 -25.20 -6.42 -3.51
CA ALA A 65 -26.64 -6.14 -3.59
C ALA A 65 -27.08 -6.10 -5.07
N GLU A 66 -26.51 -6.99 -5.88
CA GLU A 66 -27.07 -7.43 -7.15
C GLU A 66 -27.32 -8.93 -6.99
N GLY A 67 -28.55 -9.24 -6.55
CA GLY A 67 -29.04 -10.55 -6.15
C GLY A 67 -30.37 -10.39 -5.45
#